data_AF-A0A926GXW5-F1
#
_entry.id   AF-A0A926GXW5-F1
#
_cell.length_a   1.000
_cell.length_b   1.000
_cell.length_c   1.000
_cell.angle_alpha   90.00
_cell.angle_beta   90.00
_cell.angle_gamma   90.00
#
_symmetry.space_group_name_H-M   'P 1'
#
loop_
_entity.id
_entity.type
_entity.pdbx_description
1 polymer ?
#
loop_
_entity_poly.entity_id
_entity_poly.type
_entity_poly.pdbx_seq_one_letter_code
_entity_poly.pdbx_strand_id
1 'polypeptide(L)'
;MNENIPFTDLPLDLPHAGRIAHRLCRVLANRTAGSLSPGYDEAEEIAGELNELLFLVRLQNEGVEDEAESDRLRDSAATLGRRLTDTIERYRIGDDRVGQCVRNLFECLGMGREGAILSLRAGENPHSLQRPV
;
A
#
# COMPACT_ATOMS: atom_id res chain seq x y z
N MET A 1 9.52 2.31 19.59
CA MET A 1 8.50 1.61 18.78
C MET A 1 8.82 0.13 18.86
N ASN A 2 7.86 -0.70 19.28
CA ASN A 2 8.08 -2.08 19.73
C ASN A 2 8.74 -2.96 18.66
N GLU A 3 9.85 -3.58 19.01
CA GLU A 3 10.67 -4.45 18.17
C GLU A 3 10.00 -5.79 17.77
N ASN A 4 8.71 -5.99 18.09
CA ASN A 4 8.06 -7.30 18.06
C ASN A 4 6.70 -7.33 17.34
N ILE A 5 6.51 -6.52 16.28
CA ILE A 5 5.33 -6.63 15.41
C ILE A 5 5.62 -7.76 14.40
N PRO A 6 4.82 -8.85 14.36
CA PRO A 6 4.96 -9.90 13.36
C PRO A 6 4.76 -9.35 11.93
N PHE A 7 5.54 -9.86 10.98
CA PHE A 7 5.46 -9.46 9.58
C PHE A 7 5.76 -10.65 8.67
N THR A 8 5.25 -10.60 7.45
CA THR A 8 5.58 -11.58 6.41
C THR A 8 6.78 -11.08 5.62
N ASP A 9 7.80 -11.93 5.44
CA ASP A 9 8.92 -11.63 4.56
C ASP A 9 8.70 -12.33 3.21
N LEU A 10 8.38 -11.56 2.18
CA LEU A 10 8.12 -12.05 0.83
C LEU A 10 9.18 -11.47 -0.13
N PRO A 11 9.55 -12.21 -1.18
CA PRO A 11 10.33 -11.63 -2.26
C PRO A 11 9.53 -10.53 -2.97
N LEU A 12 10.25 -9.61 -3.64
CA LEU A 12 9.65 -8.56 -4.46
C LEU A 12 8.73 -9.15 -5.54
N ASP A 13 7.49 -8.69 -5.58
CA ASP A 13 6.43 -9.06 -6.53
C ASP A 13 5.73 -7.78 -7.02
N LEU A 14 6.34 -7.10 -8.00
CA LEU A 14 5.82 -5.87 -8.60
C LEU A 14 4.44 -6.07 -9.28
N PRO A 15 4.17 -7.16 -10.02
CA PRO A 15 2.83 -7.43 -10.54
C PRO A 15 1.75 -7.48 -9.46
N HIS A 16 2.03 -8.14 -8.33
CA HIS A 16 1.09 -8.18 -7.21
C HIS A 16 0.96 -6.83 -6.51
N ALA A 17 2.06 -6.11 -6.33
CA ALA A 17 2.03 -4.74 -5.81
C ALA A 17 1.09 -3.85 -6.65
N GLY A 18 1.14 -3.96 -7.99
CA GLY A 18 0.23 -3.24 -8.87
C GLY A 18 -1.25 -3.65 -8.70
N ARG A 19 -1.54 -4.93 -8.46
CA ARG A 19 -2.92 -5.36 -8.11
C ARG A 19 -3.40 -4.75 -6.80
N ILE A 20 -2.52 -4.59 -5.82
CA ILE A 20 -2.84 -3.95 -4.55
C ILE A 20 -3.02 -2.44 -4.73
N ALA A 21 -2.20 -1.78 -5.54
CA ALA A 21 -2.37 -0.37 -5.90
C ALA A 21 -3.75 -0.11 -6.53
N HIS A 22 -4.14 -0.90 -7.52
CA HIS A 22 -5.48 -0.82 -8.11
C HIS A 22 -6.60 -1.06 -7.09
N ARG A 23 -6.38 -1.96 -6.13
CA ARG A 23 -7.35 -2.21 -5.04
C ARG A 23 -7.47 -0.99 -4.12
N LEU A 24 -6.36 -0.32 -3.79
CA LEU A 24 -6.36 0.90 -2.97
C LEU A 24 -7.21 1.99 -3.61
N CYS A 25 -7.05 2.26 -4.92
CA CYS A 25 -7.90 3.21 -5.65
C CYS A 25 -9.39 2.89 -5.47
N ARG A 26 -9.77 1.61 -5.64
CA ARG A 26 -11.17 1.19 -5.50
C ARG A 26 -11.69 1.32 -4.07
N VAL A 27 -10.87 0.99 -3.07
CA VAL A 27 -11.27 1.08 -1.66
C VAL A 27 -11.48 2.54 -1.26
N LEU A 28 -10.57 3.43 -1.67
CA LEU A 28 -10.67 4.86 -1.39
C LEU A 28 -11.84 5.50 -2.13
N ALA A 29 -12.00 5.24 -3.43
CA ALA A 29 -13.12 5.78 -4.23
C ALA A 29 -14.50 5.42 -3.66
N ASN A 30 -14.66 4.20 -3.14
CA ASN A 30 -15.91 3.78 -2.50
C ASN A 30 -16.20 4.51 -1.18
N ARG A 31 -15.18 5.08 -0.53
CA ARG A 31 -15.29 5.81 0.76
C ARG A 31 -15.51 7.30 0.57
N THR A 32 -15.05 7.84 -0.55
CA THR A 32 -15.19 9.27 -0.91
C THR A 32 -16.63 9.63 -1.27
N ALA A 33 -17.44 8.66 -1.70
CA ALA A 33 -18.86 8.86 -2.02
C ALA A 33 -19.66 9.44 -0.83
N GLY A 34 -19.80 10.76 -0.79
CA GLY A 34 -20.51 11.51 0.25
C GLY A 34 -19.62 12.12 1.35
N SER A 35 -18.30 12.02 1.22
CA SER A 35 -17.34 12.65 2.15
C SER A 35 -16.93 14.05 1.68
N LEU A 36 -16.77 14.99 2.62
CA LEU A 36 -16.21 16.33 2.37
C LEU A 36 -14.78 16.47 2.91
N SER A 37 -14.15 15.38 3.34
CA SER A 37 -12.78 15.44 3.87
C SER A 37 -11.79 15.64 2.72
N PRO A 38 -10.96 16.70 2.72
CA PRO A 38 -9.94 16.92 1.71
C PRO A 38 -8.88 15.81 1.70
N GLY A 39 -8.79 15.02 2.77
CA GLY A 39 -7.88 13.88 2.83
C GLY A 39 -8.22 12.76 1.84
N TYR A 40 -9.50 12.61 1.44
CA TYR A 40 -9.87 11.58 0.46
C TYR A 40 -9.37 11.95 -0.94
N ASP A 41 -9.51 13.21 -1.36
CA ASP A 41 -9.02 13.68 -2.66
C ASP A 41 -7.49 13.50 -2.75
N GLU A 42 -6.76 13.92 -1.72
CA GLU A 42 -5.30 13.77 -1.65
C GLU A 42 -4.88 12.28 -1.65
N ALA A 43 -5.59 11.43 -0.90
CA ALA A 43 -5.31 10.00 -0.87
C ALA A 43 -5.63 9.29 -2.20
N GLU A 44 -6.71 9.69 -2.88
CA GLU A 44 -7.05 9.17 -4.21
C GLU A 44 -6.02 9.56 -5.26
N GLU A 45 -5.54 10.81 -5.23
CA GLU A 45 -4.47 11.28 -6.12
C GLU A 45 -3.20 10.43 -5.94
N ILE A 46 -2.72 10.26 -4.70
CA ILE A 46 -1.52 9.45 -4.42
C ILE A 46 -1.74 7.98 -4.80
N ALA A 47 -2.93 7.42 -4.55
CA ALA A 47 -3.24 6.05 -4.95
C ALA A 47 -3.30 5.90 -6.49
N GLY A 48 -3.79 6.93 -7.18
CA GLY A 48 -3.76 7.03 -8.65
C GLY A 48 -2.34 7.02 -9.19
N GLU A 49 -1.45 7.88 -8.67
CA GLU A 49 -0.02 7.92 -9.01
C GLU A 49 0.62 6.52 -8.82
N LEU A 50 0.34 5.86 -7.70
CA LEU A 50 0.86 4.52 -7.41
C LEU A 50 0.33 3.46 -8.40
N ASN A 51 -0.96 3.52 -8.75
CA ASN A 51 -1.57 2.61 -9.70
C ASN A 51 -1.05 2.81 -11.13
N GLU A 52 -0.77 4.05 -11.53
CA GLU A 52 -0.16 4.38 -12.81
C GLU A 52 1.29 3.90 -12.88
N LEU A 53 2.08 4.15 -11.85
CA LEU A 53 3.47 3.69 -11.73
C LEU A 53 3.59 2.17 -11.95
N LEU A 54 2.68 1.40 -11.35
CA LEU A 54 2.69 -0.06 -11.39
C LEU A 54 1.76 -0.64 -12.48
N PHE A 55 1.21 0.19 -13.36
CA PHE A 55 0.20 -0.24 -14.33
C PHE A 55 0.75 -1.28 -15.31
N LEU A 56 1.93 -1.04 -15.88
CA LEU A 56 2.51 -1.89 -16.92
C LEU A 56 2.89 -3.26 -16.38
N VAL A 57 3.62 -3.31 -15.26
CA VAL A 57 4.02 -4.56 -14.60
C VAL A 57 2.81 -5.38 -14.14
N ARG A 58 1.74 -4.73 -13.68
CA ARG A 58 0.46 -5.38 -13.37
C ARG A 58 -0.19 -6.00 -14.60
N LEU A 59 -0.20 -5.26 -15.72
CA LEU A 59 -0.87 -5.69 -16.97
C LEU A 59 -0.15 -6.88 -17.61
N GLN A 60 1.18 -6.82 -17.66
CA GLN A 60 2.02 -7.88 -18.20
C GLN A 60 2.03 -9.11 -17.30
N ASN A 61 1.79 -8.92 -15.99
CA ASN A 61 1.82 -9.99 -14.99
C ASN A 61 3.16 -10.75 -14.96
N GLU A 62 4.22 -10.04 -15.35
CA GLU A 62 5.60 -10.50 -15.39
C GLU A 62 6.46 -9.53 -14.58
N GLY A 63 7.54 -10.06 -13.98
CA GLY A 63 8.53 -9.23 -13.31
C GLY A 63 9.28 -8.33 -14.30
N VAL A 64 10.06 -7.40 -13.77
CA VAL A 64 10.97 -6.58 -14.57
C VAL A 64 12.32 -7.28 -14.65
N GLU A 65 12.78 -7.58 -15.86
CA GLU A 65 14.08 -8.27 -16.08
C GLU A 65 15.28 -7.41 -15.68
N ASP A 66 15.19 -6.09 -15.92
CA ASP A 66 16.22 -5.13 -15.49
C ASP A 66 16.10 -4.87 -13.99
N GLU A 67 17.06 -5.38 -13.22
CA GLU A 67 17.15 -5.22 -11.78
C GLU A 67 17.13 -3.74 -11.35
N ALA A 68 17.81 -2.87 -12.11
CA ALA A 68 17.86 -1.44 -11.78
C ALA A 68 16.48 -0.78 -11.93
N GLU A 69 15.70 -1.19 -12.94
CA GLU A 69 14.33 -0.70 -13.11
C GLU A 69 13.39 -1.30 -12.06
N SER A 70 13.56 -2.58 -11.71
CA SER A 70 12.81 -3.23 -10.64
C SER A 70 12.99 -2.52 -9.30
N ASP A 71 14.24 -2.18 -8.94
CA ASP A 71 14.56 -1.43 -7.73
C ASP A 71 13.98 0.00 -7.78
N ARG A 72 14.09 0.69 -8.92
CA ARG A 72 13.49 2.03 -9.08
C ARG A 72 11.98 2.01 -8.86
N LEU A 73 11.28 1.05 -9.45
CA LEU A 73 9.84 0.90 -9.29
C LEU A 73 9.46 0.57 -7.85
N ARG A 74 10.20 -0.34 -7.20
CA ARG A 74 10.01 -0.68 -5.78
C ARG A 74 10.13 0.56 -4.90
N ASP A 75 11.22 1.30 -5.04
CA ASP A 75 11.52 2.45 -4.17
C ASP A 75 10.55 3.61 -4.41
N SER A 76 10.14 3.83 -5.66
CA SER A 76 9.13 4.82 -6.02
C SER A 76 7.75 4.45 -5.47
N ALA A 77 7.35 3.18 -5.59
CA ALA A 77 6.10 2.67 -5.02
C ALA A 77 6.09 2.74 -3.50
N ALA A 78 7.21 2.40 -2.84
CA ALA A 78 7.34 2.51 -1.39
C ALA A 78 7.24 3.97 -0.92
N THR A 79 7.82 4.90 -1.67
CA THR A 79 7.71 6.35 -1.39
C THR A 79 6.27 6.84 -1.47
N LEU A 80 5.54 6.45 -2.52
CA LEU A 80 4.12 6.77 -2.65
C LEU A 80 3.27 6.09 -1.57
N GLY A 81 3.56 4.83 -1.22
CA GLY A 81 2.87 4.10 -0.16
C GLY A 81 3.04 4.75 1.22
N ARG A 82 4.24 5.29 1.52
CA ARG A 82 4.51 6.07 2.74
C ARG A 82 3.71 7.36 2.74
N ARG A 83 3.77 8.14 1.65
CA ARG A 83 3.00 9.38 1.49
C ARG A 83 1.51 9.12 1.69
N LEU A 84 0.97 8.08 1.05
CA LEU A 84 -0.42 7.68 1.20
C LEU A 84 -0.77 7.37 2.66
N THR A 85 0.09 6.62 3.36
CA THR A 85 -0.12 6.28 4.78
C THR A 85 -0.09 7.53 5.66
N ASP A 86 0.83 8.45 5.42
CA ASP A 86 0.91 9.72 6.15
C ASP A 86 -0.36 10.56 5.95
N THR A 87 -0.87 10.65 4.72
CA THR A 87 -2.14 11.31 4.40
C THR A 87 -3.31 10.62 5.12
N ILE A 88 -3.41 9.28 5.04
CA ILE A 88 -4.46 8.50 5.70
C ILE A 88 -4.50 8.77 7.21
N GLU A 89 -3.33 8.73 7.86
CA GLU A 89 -3.19 8.96 9.30
C GLU A 89 -3.53 10.41 9.67
N ARG A 90 -2.99 11.38 8.92
CA ARG A 90 -3.21 12.81 9.15
C ARG A 90 -4.69 13.19 9.14
N TYR A 91 -5.44 12.67 8.17
CA TYR A 91 -6.87 12.97 8.01
C TYR A 91 -7.79 11.97 8.70
N ARG A 92 -7.24 10.92 9.34
CA ARG A 92 -7.99 9.85 10.02
C ARG A 92 -9.06 9.20 9.13
N ILE A 93 -8.70 8.96 7.88
CA ILE A 93 -9.58 8.34 6.88
C ILE A 93 -9.30 6.83 6.68
N GLY A 94 -8.39 6.29 7.49
CA GLY A 94 -8.01 4.88 7.48
C GLY A 94 -9.05 3.96 8.12
N ASP A 95 -8.96 2.69 7.78
CA ASP A 95 -9.76 1.61 8.35
C ASP A 95 -9.06 0.27 8.14
N ASP A 96 -9.68 -0.80 8.64
CA ASP A 96 -9.11 -2.14 8.58
C ASP A 96 -8.75 -2.58 7.16
N ARG A 97 -9.61 -2.27 6.18
CA ARG A 97 -9.41 -2.67 4.79
C ARG A 97 -8.33 -1.85 4.10
N VAL A 98 -8.25 -0.55 4.39
CA VAL A 98 -7.17 0.33 3.91
C VAL A 98 -5.84 -0.14 4.49
N GLY A 99 -5.78 -0.38 5.79
CA GLY A 99 -4.59 -0.87 6.48
C GLY A 99 -4.11 -2.23 5.95
N GLN A 100 -5.01 -3.18 5.69
CA GLN A 100 -4.68 -4.45 5.03
C GLN A 100 -4.05 -4.23 3.64
N CYS A 101 -4.59 -3.29 2.85
CA CYS A 101 -4.03 -3.00 1.53
C CYS A 101 -2.64 -2.37 1.64
N VAL A 102 -2.42 -1.48 2.61
CA VAL A 102 -1.09 -0.92 2.89
C VAL A 102 -0.12 -2.03 3.30
N ARG A 103 -0.50 -2.95 4.21
CA ARG A 103 0.37 -4.08 4.58
C ARG A 103 0.76 -4.89 3.35
N ASN A 104 -0.25 -5.35 2.60
CA ASN A 104 -0.04 -6.23 1.46
C ASN A 104 0.81 -5.56 0.37
N LEU A 105 0.69 -4.24 0.18
CA LEU A 105 1.53 -3.48 -0.74
C LEU A 105 3.01 -3.63 -0.36
N PHE A 106 3.36 -3.28 0.88
CA PHE A 106 4.74 -3.32 1.35
C PHE A 106 5.29 -4.75 1.45
N GLU A 107 4.47 -5.74 1.77
CA GLU A 107 4.85 -7.16 1.68
C GLU A 107 5.25 -7.52 0.22
N CYS A 108 4.45 -7.11 -0.77
CA CYS A 108 4.79 -7.32 -2.19
C CYS A 108 6.04 -6.53 -2.62
N LEU A 109 6.39 -5.45 -1.95
CA LEU A 109 7.62 -4.70 -2.21
C LEU A 109 8.85 -5.31 -1.52
N GLY A 110 8.72 -6.43 -0.82
CA GLY A 110 9.81 -7.02 -0.02
C GLY A 110 10.14 -6.21 1.24
N MET A 111 9.17 -5.45 1.75
CA MET A 111 9.32 -4.51 2.87
C MET A 111 8.35 -4.85 4.00
N GLY A 112 8.13 -6.14 4.26
CA GLY A 112 7.07 -6.61 5.16
C GLY A 112 7.10 -6.01 6.56
N ARG A 113 8.29 -5.86 7.17
CA ARG A 113 8.44 -5.22 8.50
C ARG A 113 7.90 -3.80 8.53
N GLU A 114 8.23 -3.02 7.50
CA GLU A 114 7.73 -1.65 7.38
C GLU A 114 6.21 -1.66 7.13
N GLY A 115 5.74 -2.52 6.24
CA GLY A 115 4.31 -2.71 5.96
C GLY A 115 3.49 -3.03 7.20
N ALA A 116 4.01 -3.87 8.09
CA ALA A 116 3.35 -4.24 9.35
C ALA A 116 3.17 -3.06 10.31
N ILE A 117 4.06 -2.07 10.26
CA ILE A 117 3.98 -0.82 11.04
C ILE A 117 3.04 0.17 10.36
N LEU A 118 3.23 0.41 9.06
CA LEU A 118 2.45 1.39 8.30
C LEU A 118 0.96 1.00 8.23
N SER A 119 0.64 -0.28 8.10
CA SER A 119 -0.73 -0.78 8.11
C SER A 119 -1.52 -0.40 9.37
N LEU A 120 -0.88 -0.45 10.55
CA LEU A 120 -1.51 -0.04 11.80
C LEU A 120 -1.80 1.47 11.81
N ARG A 121 -0.88 2.29 11.29
CA ARG A 121 -1.10 3.74 11.11
C ARG A 121 -2.23 4.03 10.13
N ALA A 122 -2.36 3.19 9.10
CA ALA A 122 -3.42 3.25 8.11
C ALA A 122 -4.77 2.65 8.60
N GLY A 123 -4.86 2.20 9.85
CA GLY A 123 -6.10 1.78 10.50
C GLY A 123 -6.36 0.26 10.53
N GLU A 124 -5.37 -0.57 10.20
CA GLU A 124 -5.52 -2.03 10.33
C GLU A 124 -5.80 -2.44 11.78
N ASN A 125 -6.76 -3.35 11.98
CA ASN A 125 -6.99 -3.95 13.29
C ASN A 125 -5.76 -4.82 13.70
N PRO A 126 -5.10 -4.54 14.83
CA PRO A 126 -3.95 -5.33 15.30
C PRO A 126 -4.29 -6.80 15.59
N HIS A 127 -5.57 -7.13 15.74
CA HIS A 127 -6.09 -8.48 15.94
C HIS A 127 -6.75 -9.07 14.69
N SER A 128 -6.54 -8.47 13.52
CA SER A 128 -7.02 -9.03 12.25
C SER A 128 -6.44 -10.45 12.07
N LEU A 129 -7.31 -11.42 11.76
CA LEU A 129 -6.93 -12.81 11.49
C LEU A 129 -5.96 -12.95 10.30
N GLN A 130 -5.85 -11.91 9.47
CA GLN A 130 -4.95 -11.87 8.32
C GLN A 130 -3.56 -11.33 8.66
N ARG A 131 -3.33 -10.86 9.90
CA ARG A 131 -2.00 -10.46 10.34
C ARG A 131 -1.16 -11.71 10.66
N PRO A 132 0.15 -11.68 10.37
CA PRO A 132 1.07 -12.73 10.82
C PRO A 132 1.08 -12.85 12.35
N VAL A 133 1.37 -14.06 12.85
CA VAL A 133 1.45 -14.40 14.28
C VAL A 133 2.88 -14.63 14.73
#